data_AF-A0A9J5Z2J1-F1
#
_entry.id   AF-A0A9J5Z2J1-F1
#
_cell.length_a   1.000
_cell.length_b   1.000
_cell.length_c   1.000
_cell.angle_alpha   90.00
_cell.angle_beta   90.00
_cell.angle_gamma   90.00
#
_symmetry.space_group_name_H-M   'P 1'
#
loop_
_entity.id
_entity.type
_entity.pdbx_description
1 polymer ?
#
loop_
_entity_poly.entity_id
_entity_poly.type
_entity_poly.pdbx_seq_one_letter_code
_entity_poly.pdbx_strand_id
1 'polypeptide(L)'
;MEEGLVGPRIYSCCKCRNHIALHDDIVSKNFQARTGRAYLFTHAMNVVIGEKEDRQLMSGLHVVADVKCSDCGEVLGWKYEKAYDETQKYKEGKFVLENFKIVKEGFYEHI
;
A
#
# COMPACT_ATOMS: atom_id res chain seq x y z
N MET A 1 -26.90 -25.68 3.72
CA MET A 1 -26.25 -24.77 2.76
C MET A 1 -25.10 -24.12 3.51
N GLU A 2 -23.89 -24.61 3.28
CA GLU A 2 -22.68 -24.03 3.82
C GLU A 2 -22.31 -22.89 2.87
N GLU A 3 -22.58 -21.64 3.27
CA GLU A 3 -22.16 -20.49 2.50
C GLU A 3 -20.62 -20.43 2.59
N GLY A 4 -19.95 -20.78 1.49
CA GLY A 4 -18.50 -20.69 1.38
C GLY A 4 -18.06 -19.24 1.60
N LEU A 5 -17.59 -18.93 2.80
CA LEU A 5 -17.04 -17.63 3.16
C LEU A 5 -15.72 -17.45 2.41
N VAL A 6 -15.78 -16.81 1.24
CA VAL A 6 -14.58 -16.30 0.57
C VAL A 6 -13.95 -15.28 1.51
N GLY A 7 -12.82 -15.64 2.12
CA GLY A 7 -12.08 -14.73 2.98
C GLY A 7 -11.64 -13.48 2.23
N PRO A 8 -11.35 -12.37 2.94
CA PRO A 8 -10.90 -11.14 2.31
C PRO A 8 -9.54 -11.34 1.63
N ARG A 9 -9.41 -10.92 0.37
CA ARG A 9 -8.13 -10.99 -0.36
C ARG A 9 -7.14 -10.02 0.27
N ILE A 10 -6.11 -10.54 0.94
CA ILE A 10 -5.14 -9.77 1.71
C ILE A 10 -3.80 -9.67 0.95
N TYR A 11 -3.13 -8.54 1.14
CA TYR A 11 -1.72 -8.34 0.86
C TYR A 11 -0.93 -8.31 2.15
N SER A 12 0.14 -9.09 2.21
CA SER A 12 1.00 -9.23 3.38
C SER A 12 2.41 -8.77 3.10
N CYS A 13 3.19 -8.44 4.13
CA CYS A 13 4.60 -8.10 4.01
C CYS A 13 5.37 -9.28 3.41
N CYS A 14 6.20 -9.04 2.39
CA CYS A 14 6.95 -10.11 1.73
C CYS A 14 7.97 -10.80 2.65
N LYS A 15 8.43 -10.09 3.69
CA LYS A 15 9.49 -10.56 4.60
C LYS A 15 8.97 -11.37 5.78
N CYS A 16 7.91 -10.93 6.43
CA CYS A 16 7.39 -11.55 7.67
C CYS A 16 5.93 -12.04 7.58
N ARG A 17 5.26 -11.81 6.45
CA ARG A 17 3.84 -12.19 6.21
C ARG A 17 2.81 -11.50 7.11
N ASN A 18 3.17 -10.46 7.85
CA ASN A 18 2.17 -9.62 8.53
C ASN A 18 1.21 -8.99 7.50
N HIS A 19 -0.09 -8.93 7.80
CA HIS A 19 -1.10 -8.38 6.90
C HIS A 19 -0.94 -6.86 6.77
N ILE A 20 -0.98 -6.33 5.56
CA ILE A 20 -0.68 -4.92 5.27
C ILE A 20 -1.84 -4.18 4.63
N ALA A 21 -2.59 -4.80 3.72
CA ALA A 21 -3.70 -4.14 3.04
C ALA A 21 -4.70 -5.14 2.50
N LEU A 22 -5.94 -4.69 2.28
CA LEU A 22 -6.96 -5.47 1.58
C LEU A 22 -6.93 -5.17 0.08
N HIS A 23 -7.27 -6.16 -0.74
CA HIS A 23 -7.41 -5.97 -2.18
C HIS A 23 -8.50 -4.96 -2.53
N ASP A 24 -9.56 -4.92 -1.73
CA ASP A 24 -10.71 -4.05 -1.99
C ASP A 24 -10.42 -2.59 -1.61
N ASP A 25 -9.32 -2.32 -0.87
CA ASP A 25 -8.79 -0.98 -0.62
C ASP A 25 -7.96 -0.43 -1.79
N ILE A 26 -7.75 -1.20 -2.87
CA ILE A 26 -6.98 -0.71 -4.02
C ILE A 26 -7.78 0.37 -4.76
N VAL A 27 -7.23 1.58 -4.80
CA VAL A 27 -7.70 2.72 -5.59
C VAL A 27 -7.18 2.66 -7.02
N SER A 28 -5.91 2.28 -7.21
CA SER A 28 -5.31 2.17 -8.53
C SER A 28 -4.21 1.13 -8.57
N LYS A 29 -4.23 0.29 -9.62
CA LYS A 29 -3.19 -0.71 -9.91
C LYS A 29 -2.09 -0.17 -10.84
N ASN A 30 -2.28 1.03 -11.39
CA ASN A 30 -1.40 1.64 -12.39
C ASN A 30 -0.47 2.69 -11.75
N PHE A 31 0.07 2.42 -10.57
CA PHE A 31 1.07 3.27 -9.93
C PHE A 31 2.48 2.76 -10.18
N GLN A 32 3.43 3.70 -10.22
CA GLN A 32 4.86 3.42 -10.35
C GLN A 32 5.60 4.04 -9.17
N ALA A 33 6.43 3.23 -8.55
CA ALA A 33 7.47 3.61 -7.61
C ALA A 33 8.81 3.75 -8.31
N ARG A 34 9.79 4.34 -7.62
CA ARG A 34 11.17 4.43 -8.12
C ARG A 34 11.78 3.06 -8.43
N THR A 35 11.34 2.03 -7.71
CA THR A 35 11.83 0.65 -7.76
C THR A 35 10.97 -0.28 -8.62
N GLY A 36 9.85 0.20 -9.21
CA GLY A 36 9.01 -0.61 -10.09
C GLY A 36 7.51 -0.35 -9.93
N ARG A 37 6.70 -1.40 -10.11
CA ARG A 37 5.23 -1.30 -9.99
C ARG A 37 4.79 -1.18 -8.53
N ALA A 38 3.76 -0.38 -8.31
CA ALA A 38 3.13 -0.20 -7.02
C ALA A 38 1.61 -0.04 -7.17
N TYR A 39 0.89 -0.23 -6.07
CA TYR A 39 -0.54 0.04 -6.00
C TYR A 39 -0.82 1.18 -5.03
N LEU A 40 -1.87 1.96 -5.35
CA LEU A 40 -2.41 2.97 -4.46
C LEU A 40 -3.57 2.36 -3.67
N PHE A 41 -3.52 2.43 -2.34
CA PHE A 41 -4.53 1.94 -1.43
C PHE A 41 -5.16 3.07 -0.61
N THR A 42 -6.45 2.94 -0.29
CA THR A 42 -7.14 3.81 0.69
C THR A 42 -6.62 3.59 2.11
N HIS A 43 -6.37 2.34 2.49
CA HIS A 43 -5.95 1.97 3.85
C HIS A 43 -4.76 1.00 3.84
N ALA A 44 -3.98 1.07 4.90
CA ALA A 44 -2.96 0.08 5.25
C ALA A 44 -3.03 -0.21 6.76
N MET A 45 -2.73 -1.44 7.17
CA MET A 45 -2.76 -1.92 8.55
C MET A 45 -1.40 -2.51 8.94
N ASN A 46 -1.14 -2.60 10.24
CA ASN A 46 0.11 -3.12 10.80
C ASN A 46 1.36 -2.46 10.21
N VAL A 47 1.30 -1.13 10.09
CA VAL A 47 2.38 -0.30 9.58
C VAL A 47 2.72 0.81 10.57
N VAL A 48 3.98 1.22 10.52
CA VAL A 48 4.49 2.43 11.18
C VAL A 48 4.72 3.49 10.11
N ILE A 49 4.20 4.69 10.35
CA ILE A 49 4.38 5.85 9.48
C ILE A 49 5.59 6.64 9.96
N GLY A 50 6.51 6.92 9.05
CA GLY A 50 7.72 7.70 9.32
C GLY A 50 7.46 9.19 9.43
N GLU A 51 8.54 9.96 9.47
CA GLU A 51 8.49 11.42 9.45
C GLU A 51 8.01 11.94 8.10
N LYS A 52 7.42 13.14 8.12
CA LYS A 52 6.96 13.81 6.91
C LYS A 52 8.13 14.52 6.24
N GLU A 53 8.28 14.31 4.95
CA GLU A 53 9.31 14.95 4.12
C GLU A 53 8.74 15.42 2.78
N ASP A 54 9.31 16.51 2.26
CA ASP A 54 9.05 16.93 0.89
C ASP A 54 9.81 16.03 -0.10
N ARG A 55 9.09 15.47 -1.07
CA ARG A 55 9.64 14.55 -2.08
C ARG A 55 9.18 14.95 -3.49
N GLN A 56 10.14 15.12 -4.39
CA GLN A 56 9.86 15.33 -5.82
C GLN A 56 9.50 13.99 -6.47
N LEU A 57 8.27 13.85 -6.94
CA LEU A 57 7.76 12.65 -7.63
C LEU A 57 7.40 12.99 -9.08
N MET A 58 7.06 11.98 -9.89
CA MET A 58 6.69 12.19 -11.29
C MET A 58 5.51 13.15 -11.47
N SER A 59 4.56 13.17 -10.52
CA SER A 59 3.42 14.08 -10.53
C SER A 59 3.67 15.41 -9.82
N GLY A 60 4.93 15.77 -9.55
CA GLY A 60 5.32 17.01 -8.88
C GLY A 60 5.72 16.84 -7.41
N LEU A 61 5.87 17.97 -6.70
CA LEU A 61 6.25 18.03 -5.30
C LEU A 61 5.11 17.56 -4.39
N HIS A 62 5.41 16.71 -3.41
CA HIS A 62 4.46 16.21 -2.42
C HIS A 62 5.12 16.16 -1.04
N VAL A 63 4.33 16.29 0.03
CA VAL A 63 4.74 15.84 1.36
C VAL A 63 4.35 14.37 1.49
N VAL A 64 5.31 13.52 1.84
CA VAL A 64 5.10 12.08 2.01
C VAL A 64 5.71 11.59 3.32
N ALA A 65 5.32 10.40 3.74
CA ALA A 65 5.94 9.70 4.87
C ALA A 65 6.16 8.23 4.52
N ASP A 66 7.33 7.69 4.84
CA ASP A 66 7.62 6.27 4.60
C ASP A 66 6.69 5.36 5.41
N VAL A 67 6.34 4.22 4.82
CA VAL A 67 5.46 3.21 5.42
C VAL A 67 6.27 1.94 5.64
N LYS A 68 6.41 1.54 6.90
CA LYS A 68 7.20 0.37 7.33
C LYS A 68 6.30 -0.69 7.94
N CYS A 69 6.59 -1.96 7.71
CA CYS A 69 5.93 -3.05 8.44
C CYS A 69 6.18 -2.90 9.95
N SER A 70 5.13 -2.99 10.78
CA SER A 70 5.24 -2.87 12.23
C SER A 70 6.10 -3.96 12.87
N ASP A 71 6.16 -5.14 12.25
CA ASP A 71 6.77 -6.32 12.87
C ASP A 71 8.24 -6.48 12.52
N CYS A 72 8.60 -6.26 11.26
CA CYS A 72 9.97 -6.49 10.77
C CYS A 72 10.70 -5.22 10.32
N GLY A 73 10.04 -4.06 10.38
CA GLY A 73 10.61 -2.77 10.01
C GLY A 73 10.89 -2.56 8.52
N GLU A 74 10.55 -3.53 7.66
CA GLU A 74 10.76 -3.43 6.22
C GLU A 74 10.01 -2.23 5.63
N VAL A 75 10.67 -1.41 4.82
CA VAL A 75 10.02 -0.32 4.08
C VAL A 75 9.19 -0.92 2.94
N LEU A 76 7.88 -0.70 3.00
CA LEU A 76 6.91 -1.25 2.05
C LEU A 76 6.50 -0.23 0.97
N GLY A 77 6.66 1.06 1.27
CA GLY A 77 6.27 2.15 0.40
C GLY A 77 6.15 3.47 1.16
N TRP A 78 5.19 4.31 0.80
CA TRP A 78 4.97 5.62 1.43
C TRP A 78 3.49 6.03 1.41
N LYS A 79 3.13 6.99 2.26
CA LYS A 79 1.82 7.62 2.31
C LYS A 79 1.94 9.06 1.81
N TYR A 80 0.95 9.51 1.04
CA TYR A 80 0.82 10.92 0.69
C TYR A 80 0.21 11.70 1.86
N GLU A 81 0.93 12.69 2.36
CA GLU A 81 0.45 13.57 3.42
C GLU A 81 -0.12 14.87 2.85
N LYS A 82 0.49 15.40 1.78
CA LYS A 82 0.01 16.59 1.09
C LYS A 82 0.41 16.59 -0.39
N ALA A 83 -0.51 17.02 -1.25
CA ALA A 83 -0.29 17.36 -2.64
C ALA A 83 -0.50 18.88 -2.81
N TYR A 84 0.37 19.53 -3.57
CA TYR A 84 0.25 20.97 -3.86
C TYR A 84 -0.58 21.26 -5.12
N ASP A 85 -0.68 20.30 -6.03
CA ASP A 85 -1.53 20.37 -7.23
C ASP A 85 -2.92 19.79 -6.91
N GLU A 86 -3.96 20.56 -7.20
CA GLU A 86 -5.37 20.17 -7.00
C GLU A 86 -5.73 18.86 -7.73
N THR A 87 -5.17 18.62 -8.91
CA THR A 87 -5.39 17.38 -9.68
C THR A 87 -4.83 16.14 -9.00
N GLN A 88 -3.91 16.33 -8.04
CA GLN A 88 -3.26 15.26 -7.29
C GLN A 88 -3.83 15.10 -5.87
N LYS A 89 -4.78 15.95 -5.44
CA LYS A 89 -5.39 15.91 -4.10
C LYS A 89 -6.05 14.59 -3.74
N TYR A 90 -6.56 13.88 -4.74
CA TYR A 90 -7.11 12.53 -4.54
C TYR A 90 -6.08 11.56 -3.94
N LYS A 91 -4.77 11.84 -3.98
CA LYS A 91 -3.75 10.98 -3.37
C LYS A 91 -3.58 11.19 -1.87
N GLU A 92 -3.93 12.37 -1.34
CA GLU A 92 -3.75 12.68 0.08
C GLU A 92 -4.41 11.62 0.98
N GLY A 93 -3.70 11.22 2.02
CA GLY A 93 -4.10 10.16 2.95
C GLY A 93 -3.87 8.73 2.45
N LYS A 94 -3.60 8.51 1.15
CA LYS A 94 -3.48 7.18 0.55
C LYS A 94 -2.06 6.64 0.56
N PHE A 95 -1.97 5.32 0.43
CA PHE A 95 -0.74 4.56 0.57
C PHE A 95 -0.29 4.02 -0.79
N VAL A 96 0.96 4.27 -1.16
CA VAL A 96 1.61 3.58 -2.27
C VAL A 96 2.44 2.45 -1.69
N LEU A 97 2.11 1.21 -2.02
CA LEU A 97 2.87 0.02 -1.60
C LEU A 97 3.49 -0.65 -2.82
N GLU A 98 4.78 -0.97 -2.72
CA GLU A 98 5.54 -1.54 -3.82
C GLU A 98 5.24 -3.04 -3.99
N ASN A 99 4.95 -3.46 -5.22
CA ASN A 99 4.41 -4.81 -5.47
C ASN A 99 5.39 -5.94 -5.11
N PHE A 100 6.70 -5.68 -5.07
CA PHE A 100 7.69 -6.68 -4.66
C PHE A 100 7.94 -6.68 -3.13
N LYS A 101 7.40 -5.70 -2.41
CA LYS A 101 7.44 -5.60 -0.94
C LYS A 101 6.21 -6.20 -0.28
N ILE A 102 5.15 -6.46 -1.04
CA ILE A 102 3.92 -7.10 -0.58
C ILE A 102 3.60 -8.36 -1.39
N VAL A 103 2.93 -9.32 -0.78
CA VAL A 103 2.53 -10.59 -1.39
C VAL A 103 1.03 -10.76 -1.27
N LYS A 104 0.38 -11.11 -2.37
CA LYS A 104 -1.05 -11.47 -2.34
C LYS A 104 -1.17 -12.86 -1.73
N GLU A 105 -1.97 -13.00 -0.68
CA GLU A 105 -2.28 -14.32 -0.13
C GLU A 105 -3.25 -15.04 -1.07
N GLY A 106 -2.95 -16.30 -1.39
CA GLY A 106 -3.79 -17.14 -2.22
C GLY A 106 -4.83 -17.85 -1.35
N PHE A 107 -6.08 -17.86 -1.79
CA PHE A 107 -7.07 -18.81 -1.27
C PHE A 107 -6.90 -20.11 -2.05
N TYR A 108 -6.61 -21.21 -1.36
CA TYR A 108 -6.82 -22.53 -1.93
C TYR A 108 -8.32 -22.80 -1.95
N GLU A 109 -8.88 -22.94 -3.16
CA GLU A 109 -10.19 -23.55 -3.36
C GLU A 109 -10.03 -25.05 -3.07
N HIS A 110 -10.60 -25.53 -1.97
CA HIS A 110 -10.92 -26.95 -1.87
C HIS A 110 -12.07 -27.20 -2.85
N ILE A 111 -11.73 -27.77 -4.01
CA ILE A 111 -12.68 -28.36 -4.96
C ILE A 111 -13.20 -29.67 -4.36
#